data_AF-A0A920TH76-F1
#
_entry.id   AF-A0A920TH76-F1
#
_cell.length_a   1.000
_cell.length_b   1.000
_cell.length_c   1.000
_cell.angle_alpha   90.00
_cell.angle_beta   90.00
_cell.angle_gamma   90.00
#
_symmetry.space_group_name_H-M   'P 1'
#
loop_
_entity.id
_entity.type
_entity.pdbx_description
1 polymer ?
#
loop_
_entity_poly.entity_id
_entity_poly.type
_entity_poly.pdbx_seq_one_letter_code
_entity_poly.pdbx_strand_id
1 'polypeptide(L)'
;MRDLNADSRVHGILVQLPLPDGINEEVVLSSISIEKDVDGFHPVNIGKLGMKGREPLFVPCTPDGCIRLLQESGVEFSGANAVVLGRSNIVGLPASMLLLKRNATLTVCHSRTINLPEVCRQADILIAAVGRPEMVKGDWVKPGAFVIDVGINNKWISHTSDREFRCISSGDVFIAHHQDLSEKGGRKRMGYLDESSGDVYSCDHLPEGLDVEGLIKLFRKNILVGDVDFDEAKEVAGHITPVPGGVGPMTIAQLLSNTLRSAQASSEK
;
A
#
# COMPACT_ATOMS: atom_id res chain seq x y z
N MET A 1 -4.32 -14.42 19.71
CA MET A 1 -4.48 -15.33 18.55
C MET A 1 -5.19 -16.63 18.89
N ARG A 2 -4.68 -17.45 19.85
CA ARG A 2 -5.30 -18.74 20.21
C ARG A 2 -6.80 -18.65 20.47
N ASP A 3 -7.23 -17.64 21.23
CA ASP A 3 -8.66 -17.45 21.55
C ASP A 3 -9.49 -17.14 20.30
N LEU A 4 -8.99 -16.30 19.40
CA LEU A 4 -9.67 -15.98 18.13
C LEU A 4 -9.77 -17.21 17.21
N ASN A 5 -8.73 -18.05 17.17
CA ASN A 5 -8.77 -19.30 16.43
C ASN A 5 -9.83 -20.25 17.00
N ALA A 6 -9.95 -20.34 18.32
CA ALA A 6 -10.87 -21.23 19.01
C ALA A 6 -12.34 -20.74 19.00
N ASP A 7 -12.58 -19.43 18.92
CA ASP A 7 -13.93 -18.86 18.96
C ASP A 7 -14.70 -19.15 17.66
N SER A 8 -15.74 -19.98 17.72
CA SER A 8 -16.57 -20.35 16.58
C SER A 8 -17.39 -19.19 16.00
N ARG A 9 -17.53 -18.07 16.73
CA ARG A 9 -18.20 -16.86 16.25
C ARG A 9 -17.29 -15.99 15.38
N VAL A 10 -15.97 -16.23 15.43
CA VAL A 10 -14.96 -15.52 14.64
C VAL A 10 -14.68 -16.34 13.38
N HIS A 11 -15.04 -15.79 12.22
CA HIS A 11 -14.84 -16.43 10.92
C HIS A 11 -13.58 -15.92 10.20
N GLY A 12 -13.21 -14.66 10.39
CA GLY A 12 -12.03 -14.06 9.78
C GLY A 12 -11.12 -13.42 10.81
N ILE A 13 -9.82 -13.57 10.61
CA ILE A 13 -8.77 -12.91 11.37
C ILE A 13 -7.86 -12.21 10.36
N LEU A 14 -7.64 -10.92 10.59
CA LEU A 14 -6.62 -10.14 9.91
C LEU A 14 -5.65 -9.57 10.94
N VAL A 15 -4.40 -9.41 10.53
CA VAL A 15 -3.36 -8.75 11.33
C VAL A 15 -2.94 -7.49 10.59
N GLN A 16 -3.13 -6.33 11.23
CA GLN A 16 -2.69 -5.05 10.66
C GLN A 16 -1.17 -5.00 10.61
N LEU A 17 -0.63 -4.72 9.43
CA LEU A 17 0.80 -4.55 9.18
C LEU A 17 1.15 -3.07 8.90
N PRO A 18 2.43 -2.65 9.07
CA PRO A 18 3.53 -3.43 9.65
C PRO A 18 3.36 -3.66 11.15
N LEU A 19 3.94 -4.74 11.68
CA LEU A 19 3.98 -4.95 13.12
C LEU A 19 5.03 -4.04 13.80
N PRO A 20 4.88 -3.74 15.11
CA PRO A 20 5.91 -3.09 15.90
C PRO A 20 7.28 -3.80 15.81
N ASP A 21 8.35 -3.02 15.94
CA ASP A 21 9.72 -3.54 15.92
C ASP A 21 9.92 -4.65 16.96
N GLY A 22 10.64 -5.70 16.56
CA GLY A 22 10.93 -6.88 17.39
C GLY A 22 9.85 -7.96 17.38
N ILE A 23 8.69 -7.72 16.77
CA ILE A 23 7.67 -8.76 16.57
C ILE A 23 7.91 -9.47 15.22
N ASN A 24 8.02 -10.80 15.27
CA ASN A 24 8.19 -11.60 14.06
C ASN A 24 6.84 -11.78 13.34
N GLU A 25 6.66 -11.09 12.21
CA GLU A 25 5.47 -11.16 11.36
C GLU A 25 5.14 -12.59 10.92
N GLU A 26 6.15 -13.39 10.54
CA GLU A 26 5.94 -14.77 10.09
C GLU A 26 5.35 -15.64 11.20
N VAL A 27 5.82 -15.48 12.43
CA VAL A 27 5.28 -16.20 13.60
C VAL A 27 3.83 -15.81 13.85
N VAL A 28 3.51 -14.51 13.75
CA VAL A 28 2.15 -14.01 13.97
C VAL A 28 1.21 -14.51 12.87
N LEU A 29 1.58 -14.35 11.60
CA LEU A 29 0.76 -14.78 10.46
C LEU A 29 0.57 -16.30 10.43
N SER A 30 1.61 -17.08 10.74
CA SER A 30 1.53 -18.55 10.82
C SER A 30 0.72 -19.06 12.02
N SER A 31 0.43 -18.20 13.00
CA SER A 31 -0.38 -18.58 14.15
C SER A 31 -1.88 -18.45 13.90
N ILE A 32 -2.29 -17.84 12.78
CA ILE A 32 -3.70 -17.75 12.35
C ILE A 32 -4.12 -19.12 11.79
N SER A 33 -5.28 -19.64 12.21
CA SER A 33 -5.84 -20.85 11.57
C SER A 33 -6.08 -20.58 10.09
N ILE A 34 -5.68 -21.52 9.23
CA ILE A 34 -5.78 -21.34 7.77
C ILE A 34 -7.24 -21.07 7.34
N GLU A 35 -8.22 -21.64 8.03
CA GLU A 35 -9.65 -21.44 7.80
C GLU A 35 -10.14 -20.01 8.11
N LYS A 36 -9.40 -19.26 8.91
CA LYS A 36 -9.72 -17.89 9.31
C LYS A 36 -8.76 -16.85 8.73
N ASP A 37 -7.76 -17.25 7.96
CA ASP A 37 -6.79 -16.36 7.31
C ASP A 37 -7.40 -15.64 6.09
N VAL A 38 -8.34 -14.74 6.36
CA VAL A 38 -9.10 -14.03 5.31
C VAL A 38 -8.23 -13.04 4.53
N ASP A 39 -7.04 -12.70 5.05
CA ASP A 39 -6.07 -11.87 4.35
C ASP A 39 -5.16 -12.69 3.40
N GLY A 40 -5.18 -14.02 3.51
CA GLY A 40 -4.51 -14.94 2.59
C GLY A 40 -2.99 -15.06 2.76
N PHE A 41 -2.43 -14.51 3.85
CA PHE A 41 -0.97 -14.47 4.08
C PHE A 41 -0.42 -15.66 4.86
N HIS A 42 -1.26 -16.58 5.32
CA HIS A 42 -0.80 -17.81 5.93
C HIS A 42 0.13 -18.57 4.95
N PRO A 43 1.30 -19.06 5.38
CA PRO A 43 2.28 -19.67 4.47
C PRO A 43 1.74 -20.82 3.63
N VAL A 44 0.74 -21.56 4.15
CA VAL A 44 0.07 -22.62 3.39
C VAL A 44 -0.81 -22.06 2.26
N ASN A 45 -1.47 -20.91 2.43
CA ASN A 45 -2.19 -20.26 1.33
C ASN A 45 -1.20 -19.80 0.25
N ILE A 46 -0.12 -19.12 0.63
CA ILE A 46 0.93 -18.71 -0.31
C ILE A 46 1.58 -19.92 -1.01
N GLY A 47 1.89 -20.98 -0.27
CA GLY A 47 2.46 -22.22 -0.83
C GLY A 47 1.51 -22.87 -1.84
N LYS A 48 0.22 -23.00 -1.52
CA LYS A 48 -0.79 -23.51 -2.46
C LYS A 48 -0.93 -22.62 -3.69
N LEU A 49 -0.84 -21.30 -3.54
CA LEU A 49 -0.88 -20.37 -4.66
C LEU A 49 0.31 -20.57 -5.63
N GLY A 50 1.50 -20.88 -5.12
CA GLY A 50 2.68 -21.16 -5.93
C GLY A 50 2.74 -22.55 -6.57
N MET A 51 1.85 -23.48 -6.17
CA MET A 51 1.89 -24.87 -6.63
C MET A 51 0.90 -25.12 -7.77
N LYS A 52 1.37 -25.79 -8.84
CA LYS A 52 0.51 -26.26 -9.92
C LYS A 52 -0.52 -27.26 -9.40
N GLY A 53 -1.78 -27.09 -9.81
CA GLY A 53 -2.89 -27.99 -9.45
C GLY A 53 -3.35 -27.88 -7.99
N ARG A 54 -2.95 -26.82 -7.27
CA ARG A 54 -3.42 -26.50 -5.92
C ARG A 54 -4.09 -25.14 -5.93
N GLU A 55 -5.15 -25.01 -5.15
CA GLU A 55 -5.80 -23.72 -4.90
C GLU A 55 -5.68 -23.36 -3.42
N PRO A 56 -5.31 -22.10 -3.10
CA PRO A 56 -5.31 -21.63 -1.73
C PRO A 56 -6.74 -21.54 -1.20
N LEU A 57 -6.89 -21.57 0.12
CA LEU A 57 -8.20 -21.35 0.72
C LEU A 57 -8.62 -19.88 0.54
N PHE A 58 -7.68 -18.97 0.79
CA PHE A 58 -7.81 -17.54 0.58
C PHE A 58 -6.67 -17.01 -0.28
N VAL A 59 -7.00 -16.15 -1.23
CA VAL A 59 -6.01 -15.44 -2.05
C VAL A 59 -5.72 -14.11 -1.37
N PRO A 60 -4.46 -13.66 -1.31
CA PRO A 60 -4.11 -12.33 -0.80
C PRO A 60 -4.93 -11.20 -1.38
N CYS A 61 -5.52 -10.38 -0.51
CA CYS A 61 -6.54 -9.39 -0.88
C CYS A 61 -6.04 -8.36 -1.91
N THR A 62 -4.87 -7.75 -1.66
CA THR A 62 -4.31 -6.73 -2.55
C THR A 62 -3.92 -7.30 -3.91
N PRO A 63 -3.16 -8.40 -4.01
CA PRO A 63 -2.90 -9.09 -5.27
C PRO A 63 -4.16 -9.49 -6.04
N ASP A 64 -5.18 -10.04 -5.37
CA ASP A 64 -6.43 -10.40 -6.03
C ASP A 64 -7.20 -9.17 -6.53
N GLY A 65 -7.16 -8.08 -5.76
CA GLY A 65 -7.70 -6.78 -6.17
C GLY A 65 -7.03 -6.24 -7.44
N CYS A 66 -5.70 -6.34 -7.53
CA CYS A 66 -4.93 -5.96 -8.73
C CYS A 66 -5.39 -6.75 -9.96
N ILE A 67 -5.51 -8.07 -9.80
CA ILE A 67 -5.96 -8.95 -10.88
C ILE A 67 -7.39 -8.65 -11.31
N ARG A 68 -8.28 -8.34 -10.37
CA ARG A 68 -9.66 -7.98 -10.71
C ARG A 68 -9.71 -6.69 -11.51
N LEU A 69 -8.94 -5.66 -11.14
CA LEU A 69 -8.87 -4.40 -11.90
C LEU A 69 -8.34 -4.64 -13.33
N LEU A 70 -7.33 -5.48 -13.46
CA LEU A 70 -6.80 -5.90 -14.77
C LEU A 70 -7.87 -6.61 -15.62
N GLN A 71 -8.62 -7.55 -15.03
CA GLN A 71 -9.73 -8.25 -15.70
C GLN A 71 -10.82 -7.29 -16.18
N GLU A 72 -11.26 -6.36 -15.32
CA GLU A 72 -12.29 -5.37 -15.67
C GLU A 72 -11.81 -4.38 -16.74
N SER A 73 -10.49 -4.16 -16.84
CA SER A 73 -9.90 -3.33 -17.89
C SER A 73 -9.82 -4.07 -19.25
N GLY A 74 -10.15 -5.37 -19.30
CA GLY A 74 -10.12 -6.16 -20.53
C GLY A 74 -8.74 -6.66 -20.93
N VAL A 75 -7.83 -6.88 -19.97
CA VAL A 75 -6.51 -7.44 -20.29
C VAL A 75 -6.59 -8.90 -20.74
N GLU A 76 -5.84 -9.24 -21.77
CA GLU A 76 -5.58 -10.63 -22.15
C GLU A 76 -4.33 -11.13 -21.42
N PHE A 77 -4.51 -11.97 -20.39
CA PHE A 77 -3.39 -12.43 -19.57
C PHE A 77 -2.48 -13.43 -20.28
N SER A 78 -3.07 -14.33 -21.08
CA SER A 78 -2.35 -15.47 -21.63
C SER A 78 -1.32 -15.00 -22.67
N GLY A 79 -0.04 -15.25 -22.40
CA GLY A 79 1.07 -14.82 -23.26
C GLY A 79 1.52 -13.38 -23.07
N ALA A 80 0.80 -12.56 -22.29
CA ALA A 80 1.22 -11.19 -22.00
C ALA A 80 2.55 -11.15 -21.23
N ASN A 81 3.40 -10.18 -21.53
CA ASN A 81 4.61 -9.92 -20.77
C ASN A 81 4.26 -9.07 -19.54
N ALA A 82 4.28 -9.68 -18.35
CA ALA A 82 3.99 -9.03 -17.09
C ALA A 82 5.26 -8.74 -16.29
N VAL A 83 5.39 -7.51 -15.81
CA VAL A 83 6.44 -7.08 -14.90
C VAL A 83 5.81 -6.73 -13.55
N VAL A 84 6.30 -7.34 -12.49
CA VAL A 84 5.96 -6.97 -11.12
C VAL A 84 7.17 -6.29 -10.50
N LEU A 85 7.05 -4.99 -10.26
CA LEU A 85 8.06 -4.17 -9.62
C LEU A 85 7.83 -4.19 -8.10
N GLY A 86 8.56 -5.07 -7.42
CA GLY A 86 8.38 -5.35 -6.00
C GLY A 86 8.27 -6.85 -5.75
N ARG A 87 8.87 -7.32 -4.65
CA ARG A 87 8.88 -8.75 -4.27
C ARG A 87 8.56 -8.97 -2.79
N SER A 88 7.74 -8.10 -2.22
CA SER A 88 7.24 -8.28 -0.86
C SER A 88 6.39 -9.55 -0.76
N ASN A 89 6.35 -10.13 0.43
CA ASN A 89 5.51 -11.30 0.71
C ASN A 89 4.02 -10.98 0.64
N ILE A 90 3.66 -9.70 0.83
CA ILE A 90 2.26 -9.24 0.91
C ILE A 90 1.65 -8.86 -0.45
N VAL A 91 2.47 -8.42 -1.42
CA VAL A 91 1.94 -7.94 -2.72
C VAL A 91 2.72 -8.54 -3.89
N GLY A 92 4.02 -8.26 -3.98
CA GLY A 92 4.78 -8.54 -5.19
C GLY A 92 4.82 -10.02 -5.56
N LEU A 93 5.19 -10.89 -4.59
CA LEU A 93 5.28 -12.33 -4.85
C LEU A 93 3.91 -12.99 -5.10
N PRO A 94 2.84 -12.72 -4.33
CA PRO A 94 1.55 -13.34 -4.65
C PRO A 94 0.92 -12.80 -5.97
N ALA A 95 1.09 -11.52 -6.29
CA ALA A 95 0.62 -10.97 -7.58
C ALA A 95 1.33 -11.66 -8.76
N SER A 96 2.64 -11.88 -8.62
CA SER A 96 3.45 -12.66 -9.56
C SER A 96 2.90 -14.08 -9.79
N MET A 97 2.55 -14.79 -8.71
CA MET A 97 1.98 -16.13 -8.80
C MET A 97 0.60 -16.14 -9.48
N LEU A 98 -0.23 -15.12 -9.21
CA LEU A 98 -1.55 -14.98 -9.83
C LEU A 98 -1.46 -14.70 -11.35
N LEU A 99 -0.47 -13.93 -11.78
CA LEU A 99 -0.18 -13.68 -13.19
C LEU A 99 0.32 -14.96 -13.89
N LEU A 100 1.25 -15.70 -13.26
CA LEU A 100 1.73 -16.99 -13.78
C LEU A 100 0.59 -18.01 -13.92
N LYS A 101 -0.31 -18.11 -12.94
CA LYS A 101 -1.50 -18.97 -13.02
C LYS A 101 -2.44 -18.61 -14.18
N ARG A 102 -2.34 -17.39 -14.71
CA ARG A 102 -3.12 -16.88 -15.85
C ARG A 102 -2.32 -16.91 -17.16
N ASN A 103 -1.25 -17.70 -17.21
CA ASN A 103 -0.38 -17.91 -18.38
C ASN A 103 0.36 -16.66 -18.87
N ALA A 104 0.56 -15.64 -18.02
CA ALA A 104 1.45 -14.54 -18.35
C ALA A 104 2.92 -14.97 -18.30
N THR A 105 3.76 -14.35 -19.14
CA THR A 105 5.22 -14.42 -19.01
C THR A 105 5.64 -13.40 -17.95
N LEU A 106 6.40 -13.82 -16.93
CA LEU A 106 6.62 -12.99 -15.75
C LEU A 106 8.10 -12.59 -15.59
N THR A 107 8.33 -11.31 -15.32
CA THR A 107 9.57 -10.79 -14.74
C THR A 107 9.29 -10.12 -13.39
N VAL A 108 10.04 -10.48 -12.35
CA VAL A 108 9.95 -9.84 -11.03
C VAL A 108 11.15 -8.93 -10.82
N CYS A 109 10.89 -7.65 -10.61
CA CYS A 109 11.91 -6.62 -10.41
C CYS A 109 12.04 -6.22 -8.94
N HIS A 110 13.21 -5.74 -8.55
CA HIS A 110 13.52 -5.27 -7.20
C HIS A 110 14.70 -4.28 -7.20
N SER A 111 15.11 -3.82 -6.02
CA SER A 111 16.20 -2.84 -5.82
C SER A 111 17.58 -3.22 -6.37
N ARG A 112 17.76 -4.44 -6.87
CA ARG A 112 19.02 -4.94 -7.48
C ARG A 112 18.87 -5.28 -8.96
N THR A 113 17.68 -5.08 -9.53
CA THR A 113 17.46 -5.25 -10.96
C THR A 113 18.23 -4.17 -11.70
N ILE A 114 19.05 -4.57 -12.67
CA ILE A 114 19.81 -3.66 -13.52
C ILE A 114 18.86 -3.10 -14.57
N ASN A 115 18.95 -1.78 -14.81
CA ASN A 115 18.15 -1.08 -15.83
C ASN A 115 16.63 -1.28 -15.66
N LEU A 116 16.13 -1.00 -14.45
CA LEU A 116 14.70 -1.03 -14.14
C LEU A 116 13.80 -0.32 -15.17
N PRO A 117 14.13 0.90 -15.68
CA PRO A 117 13.31 1.55 -16.69
C PRO A 117 13.08 0.69 -17.92
N GLU A 118 14.14 0.07 -18.45
CA GLU A 118 14.05 -0.74 -19.65
C GLU A 118 13.27 -2.03 -19.43
N VAL A 119 13.44 -2.68 -18.27
CA VAL A 119 12.67 -3.88 -17.96
C VAL A 119 11.18 -3.56 -17.84
N CYS A 120 10.82 -2.46 -17.17
CA CYS A 120 9.42 -2.04 -17.04
C CYS A 120 8.79 -1.68 -18.40
N ARG A 121 9.57 -1.08 -19.31
CA ARG A 121 9.12 -0.65 -20.65
C ARG A 121 8.74 -1.81 -21.57
N GLN A 122 9.10 -3.03 -21.23
CA GLN A 122 8.74 -4.23 -22.00
C GLN A 122 7.38 -4.80 -21.61
N ALA A 123 6.78 -4.33 -20.52
CA ALA A 123 5.59 -4.92 -19.91
C ALA A 123 4.30 -4.53 -20.64
N ASP A 124 3.50 -5.52 -21.02
CA ASP A 124 2.08 -5.33 -21.33
C ASP A 124 1.28 -5.08 -20.05
N ILE A 125 1.71 -5.69 -18.93
CA ILE A 125 1.12 -5.54 -17.59
C ILE A 125 2.22 -5.12 -16.62
N LEU A 126 2.13 -3.94 -16.03
CA LEU A 126 3.05 -3.45 -15.01
C LEU A 126 2.33 -3.34 -13.66
N ILE A 127 2.77 -4.09 -12.65
CA ILE A 127 2.32 -3.93 -11.26
C ILE A 127 3.44 -3.29 -10.45
N ALA A 128 3.25 -2.04 -9.99
CA ALA A 128 4.20 -1.32 -9.15
C ALA A 128 3.80 -1.42 -7.67
N ALA A 129 4.68 -2.01 -6.84
CA ALA A 129 4.47 -2.25 -5.42
C ALA A 129 5.80 -2.15 -4.63
N VAL A 130 6.42 -0.98 -4.69
CA VAL A 130 7.73 -0.66 -4.09
C VAL A 130 7.65 0.31 -2.91
N GLY A 131 6.54 1.03 -2.73
CA GLY A 131 6.40 2.02 -1.67
C GLY A 131 7.38 3.18 -1.81
N ARG A 132 7.56 3.67 -3.05
CA ARG A 132 8.43 4.80 -3.39
C ARG A 132 7.67 5.79 -4.25
N PRO A 133 7.38 7.00 -3.74
CA PRO A 133 6.49 7.95 -4.42
C PRO A 133 7.00 8.28 -5.82
N GLU A 134 6.13 8.06 -6.83
CA GLU A 134 6.33 8.46 -8.24
C GLU A 134 7.69 8.02 -8.83
N MET A 135 8.22 6.87 -8.38
CA MET A 135 9.48 6.34 -8.85
C MET A 135 9.41 5.91 -10.32
N VAL A 136 8.29 5.30 -10.73
CA VAL A 136 8.08 4.87 -12.12
C VAL A 136 7.59 6.06 -12.93
N LYS A 137 8.38 6.47 -13.92
CA LYS A 137 8.10 7.62 -14.80
C LYS A 137 7.38 7.19 -16.07
N GLY A 138 6.77 8.14 -16.78
CA GLY A 138 6.00 7.84 -18.00
C GLY A 138 6.84 7.12 -19.06
N ASP A 139 8.13 7.46 -19.16
CA ASP A 139 9.05 6.82 -20.10
C ASP A 139 9.39 5.36 -19.73
N TRP A 140 9.06 4.88 -18.52
CA TRP A 140 9.23 3.47 -18.12
C TRP A 140 8.05 2.60 -18.58
N VAL A 141 6.96 3.21 -19.04
CA VAL A 141 5.72 2.52 -19.38
C VAL A 141 5.69 2.21 -20.88
N LYS A 142 5.32 0.98 -21.23
CA LYS A 142 5.08 0.60 -22.62
C LYS A 142 3.81 1.30 -23.13
N PRO A 143 3.81 1.90 -24.34
CA PRO A 143 2.59 2.43 -24.93
C PRO A 143 1.47 1.38 -24.98
N GLY A 144 0.29 1.72 -24.44
CA GLY A 144 -0.86 0.82 -24.36
C GLY A 144 -0.83 -0.19 -23.21
N ALA A 145 0.16 -0.15 -22.31
CA ALA A 145 0.23 -1.06 -21.16
C ALA A 145 -0.94 -0.90 -20.18
N PHE A 146 -1.19 -1.97 -19.44
CA PHE A 146 -2.03 -1.97 -18.24
C PHE A 146 -1.15 -1.75 -17.01
N VAL A 147 -1.34 -0.64 -16.31
CA VAL A 147 -0.53 -0.25 -15.16
C VAL A 147 -1.38 -0.32 -13.88
N ILE A 148 -0.95 -1.16 -12.94
CA ILE A 148 -1.49 -1.21 -11.58
C ILE A 148 -0.48 -0.57 -10.63
N ASP A 149 -0.90 0.53 -10.03
CA ASP A 149 -0.16 1.22 -8.98
C ASP A 149 -0.72 0.83 -7.61
N VAL A 150 0.05 0.04 -6.87
CA VAL A 150 -0.29 -0.42 -5.52
C VAL A 150 0.22 0.53 -4.45
N GLY A 151 1.15 1.43 -4.80
CA GLY A 151 1.80 2.33 -3.87
C GLY A 151 0.81 3.25 -3.16
N ILE A 152 1.01 3.48 -1.87
CA ILE A 152 0.32 4.53 -1.11
C ILE A 152 1.39 5.28 -0.33
N ASN A 153 1.78 6.43 -0.85
CA ASN A 153 2.87 7.24 -0.32
C ASN A 153 2.38 8.64 0.04
N ASN A 154 2.88 9.19 1.15
CA ASN A 154 2.67 10.59 1.49
C ASN A 154 3.67 11.46 0.74
N LYS A 155 3.19 12.40 -0.06
CA LYS A 155 4.01 13.43 -0.71
C LYS A 155 3.67 14.80 -0.14
N TRP A 156 4.68 15.50 0.36
CA TRP A 156 4.53 16.88 0.82
C TRP A 156 4.32 17.79 -0.36
N ILE A 157 3.33 18.68 -0.26
CA ILE A 157 3.10 19.73 -1.25
C ILE A 157 3.34 21.09 -0.61
N SER A 158 3.93 21.99 -1.40
CA SER A 158 4.15 23.37 -0.98
C SER A 158 2.82 24.11 -0.88
N HIS A 159 2.75 24.99 0.11
CA HIS A 159 1.66 25.92 0.29
C HIS A 159 2.18 27.36 0.33
N THR A 160 1.40 28.33 -0.13
CA THR A 160 1.82 29.75 -0.15
C THR A 160 2.08 30.31 1.24
N SER A 161 1.41 29.74 2.25
CA SER A 161 1.56 30.12 3.65
C SER A 161 2.67 29.36 4.37
N ASP A 162 3.39 28.44 3.69
CA ASP A 162 4.46 27.69 4.31
C ASP A 162 5.58 28.63 4.80
N ARG A 163 6.05 28.32 6.01
CA ARG A 163 7.14 28.99 6.72
C ARG A 163 8.08 27.93 7.30
N GLU A 164 9.33 28.32 7.45
CA GLU A 164 10.32 27.53 8.15
C GLU A 164 10.22 27.83 9.65
N PHE A 165 10.17 26.77 10.45
CA PHE A 165 10.15 26.85 11.91
C PHE A 165 11.29 26.04 12.49
N ARG A 166 11.88 26.53 13.58
CA ARG A 166 12.94 25.86 14.33
C ARG A 166 12.41 25.42 15.68
N CYS A 167 12.40 24.11 15.93
CA CYS A 167 12.02 23.52 17.20
C CYS A 167 12.97 23.98 18.31
N ILE A 168 12.45 24.56 19.40
CA ILE A 168 13.28 25.02 20.52
C ILE A 168 13.90 23.84 21.29
N SER A 169 13.19 22.72 21.37
CA SER A 169 13.61 21.56 22.17
C SER A 169 14.70 20.73 21.51
N SER A 170 14.68 20.61 20.18
CA SER A 170 15.64 19.79 19.43
C SER A 170 16.58 20.59 18.51
N GLY A 171 16.24 21.85 18.19
CA GLY A 171 16.94 22.65 17.19
C GLY A 171 16.59 22.29 15.74
N ASP A 172 15.77 21.25 15.53
CA ASP A 172 15.36 20.79 14.20
C ASP A 172 14.54 21.83 13.45
N VAL A 173 14.70 21.83 12.14
CA VAL A 173 13.98 22.73 11.25
C VAL A 173 12.90 21.96 10.50
N PHE A 174 11.68 22.50 10.46
CA PHE A 174 10.58 21.93 9.67
C PHE A 174 9.75 23.02 9.00
N ILE A 175 9.08 22.63 7.91
CA ILE A 175 8.20 23.52 7.14
C ILE A 175 6.75 23.25 7.54
N ALA A 176 6.01 24.30 7.86
CA ALA A 176 4.59 24.22 8.18
C ALA A 176 3.89 25.58 7.97
N HIS A 177 2.59 25.62 8.20
CA HIS A 177 1.79 26.83 8.27
C HIS A 177 0.72 26.71 9.37
N HIS A 178 0.14 27.85 9.77
CA HIS A 178 -0.97 27.87 10.72
C HIS A 178 -2.20 27.23 10.09
N GLN A 179 -3.03 26.57 10.90
CA GLN A 179 -4.22 25.91 10.39
C GLN A 179 -5.16 26.86 9.65
N ASP A 180 -5.29 26.69 8.34
CA ASP A 180 -6.37 27.30 7.56
C ASP A 180 -7.60 26.38 7.59
N LEU A 181 -8.71 26.88 8.14
CA LEU A 181 -9.98 26.14 8.25
C LEU A 181 -10.72 26.00 6.92
N SER A 182 -10.33 26.75 5.88
CA SER A 182 -10.97 26.71 4.56
C SER A 182 -10.45 25.60 3.64
N GLU A 183 -9.34 24.96 4.00
CA GLU A 183 -8.66 23.99 3.12
C GLU A 183 -9.13 22.55 3.29
N LYS A 184 -9.47 21.92 2.16
CA LYS A 184 -9.74 20.48 2.04
C LYS A 184 -8.47 19.73 1.62
N GLY A 185 -8.23 18.55 2.18
CA GLY A 185 -7.11 17.66 1.81
C GLY A 185 -6.41 17.00 3.00
N GLY A 186 -5.39 16.18 2.71
CA GLY A 186 -4.53 15.59 3.72
C GLY A 186 -3.69 16.66 4.44
N ARG A 187 -3.62 16.58 5.76
CA ARG A 187 -2.75 17.43 6.59
C ARG A 187 -2.12 16.61 7.69
N LYS A 188 -0.81 16.77 7.89
CA LYS A 188 -0.11 16.25 9.06
C LYS A 188 0.18 17.41 10.01
N ARG A 189 -0.07 17.20 11.31
CA ARG A 189 0.39 18.12 12.34
C ARG A 189 1.90 17.97 12.46
N MET A 190 2.61 19.09 12.29
CA MET A 190 4.07 19.12 12.36
C MET A 190 4.55 19.61 13.73
N GLY A 191 3.78 20.47 14.38
CA GLY A 191 4.18 21.05 15.64
C GLY A 191 3.18 22.05 16.20
N TYR A 192 3.66 22.84 17.15
CA TYR A 192 2.91 23.88 17.85
C TYR A 192 3.75 25.15 17.97
N LEU A 193 3.10 26.30 17.90
CA LEU A 193 3.68 27.62 18.15
C LEU A 193 3.00 28.23 19.38
N ASP A 194 3.82 28.68 20.32
CA ASP A 194 3.40 29.59 21.38
C ASP A 194 3.55 31.03 20.88
N GLU A 195 2.45 31.72 20.61
CA GLU A 195 2.50 33.12 20.14
C GLU A 195 3.03 34.10 21.20
N SER A 196 2.93 33.74 22.49
CA SER A 196 3.33 34.63 23.57
C SER A 196 4.84 34.69 23.74
N SER A 197 5.52 33.55 23.60
CA SER A 197 6.97 33.42 23.67
C SER A 197 7.66 33.46 22.29
N GLY A 198 6.94 33.06 21.24
CA GLY A 198 7.51 32.78 19.92
C GLY A 198 8.14 31.38 19.82
N ASP A 199 8.04 30.56 20.87
CA ASP A 199 8.63 29.23 20.91
C ASP A 199 7.87 28.25 20.03
N VAL A 200 8.61 27.38 19.37
CA VAL A 200 8.05 26.37 18.47
C VAL A 200 8.46 24.97 18.91
N TYR A 201 7.51 24.05 18.92
CA TYR A 201 7.72 22.67 19.33
C TYR A 201 7.33 21.70 18.19
N SER A 202 8.24 20.80 17.81
CA SER A 202 7.94 19.72 16.87
C SER A 202 7.11 18.63 17.55
N CYS A 203 6.17 18.01 16.82
CA CYS A 203 5.43 16.85 17.32
C CYS A 203 6.33 15.66 17.68
N ASP A 204 7.51 15.55 17.04
CA ASP A 204 8.46 14.47 17.30
C ASP A 204 9.32 14.73 18.55
N HIS A 205 9.34 15.98 19.05
CA HIS A 205 10.20 16.43 20.15
C HIS A 205 9.46 17.34 21.13
N LEU A 206 8.25 16.94 21.54
CA LEU A 206 7.49 17.67 22.56
C LEU A 206 8.12 17.51 23.95
N PRO A 207 8.36 18.61 24.69
CA PRO A 207 8.74 18.52 26.10
C PRO A 207 7.71 17.75 26.92
N GLU A 208 8.19 16.96 27.87
CA GLU A 208 7.34 16.20 28.78
C GLU A 208 6.54 17.17 29.67
N GLY A 209 5.22 16.98 29.74
CA GLY A 209 4.32 17.83 30.53
C GLY A 209 3.94 19.17 29.88
N LEU A 210 4.34 19.45 28.63
CA LEU A 210 3.89 20.63 27.90
C LEU A 210 2.37 20.57 27.67
N ASP A 211 1.64 21.60 28.11
CA ASP A 211 0.25 21.80 27.74
C ASP A 211 0.16 22.41 26.34
N VAL A 212 -0.43 21.66 25.41
CA VAL A 212 -0.56 22.05 24.00
C VAL A 212 -1.95 22.61 23.66
N GLU A 213 -2.87 22.68 24.62
CA GLU A 213 -4.28 23.01 24.35
C GLU A 213 -4.46 24.48 23.93
N GLY A 214 -3.62 25.38 24.46
CA GLY A 214 -3.56 26.80 24.08
C GLY A 214 -2.63 27.16 22.93
N LEU A 215 -1.86 26.19 22.40
CA LEU A 215 -0.85 26.48 21.37
C LEU A 215 -1.45 26.46 19.96
N ILE A 216 -0.90 27.31 19.09
CA ILE A 216 -1.26 27.31 17.67
C ILE A 216 -0.73 26.05 17.02
N LYS A 217 -1.61 25.31 16.36
CA LYS A 217 -1.24 24.07 15.65
C LYS A 217 -0.64 24.41 14.29
N LEU A 218 0.55 23.86 14.04
CA LEU A 218 1.27 23.96 12.78
C LEU A 218 1.04 22.71 11.95
N PHE A 219 0.67 22.90 10.68
CA PHE A 219 0.35 21.82 9.76
C PHE A 219 1.20 21.89 8.50
N ARG A 220 1.40 20.74 7.87
CA ARG A 220 1.94 20.65 6.52
C ARG A 220 1.00 19.83 5.65
N LYS A 221 0.80 20.32 4.43
CA LYS A 221 -0.11 19.71 3.48
C LYS A 221 0.58 18.53 2.78
N ASN A 222 -0.13 17.41 2.73
CA ASN A 222 0.31 16.22 2.02
C ASN A 222 -0.81 15.69 1.13
N ILE A 223 -0.39 15.05 0.05
CA ILE A 223 -1.27 14.26 -0.81
C ILE A 223 -0.82 12.80 -0.76
N LEU A 224 -1.74 11.91 -1.10
CA LEU A 224 -1.42 10.52 -1.37
C LEU A 224 -1.08 10.39 -2.85
N VAL A 225 0.07 9.78 -3.12
CA VAL A 225 0.52 9.43 -4.48
C VAL A 225 0.95 7.97 -4.49
N GLY A 226 0.93 7.38 -5.69
CA GLY A 226 1.36 6.01 -5.88
C GLY A 226 2.86 5.87 -6.10
N ASP A 227 3.28 4.69 -6.52
CA ASP A 227 4.65 4.40 -6.94
C ASP A 227 4.93 4.85 -8.37
N VAL A 228 3.87 5.15 -9.14
CA VAL A 228 3.91 5.62 -10.52
C VAL A 228 3.57 7.10 -10.56
N ASP A 229 4.31 7.85 -11.39
CA ASP A 229 3.96 9.22 -11.75
C ASP A 229 2.71 9.19 -12.64
N PHE A 230 1.54 9.38 -12.02
CA PHE A 230 0.26 9.19 -12.67
C PHE A 230 0.06 10.12 -13.87
N ASP A 231 0.50 11.38 -13.76
CA ASP A 231 0.29 12.38 -14.81
C ASP A 231 1.13 12.10 -16.06
N GLU A 232 2.34 11.58 -15.91
CA GLU A 232 3.15 11.16 -17.05
C GLU A 232 2.66 9.82 -17.62
N ALA A 233 2.36 8.85 -16.75
CA ALA A 233 2.03 7.49 -17.16
C ALA A 233 0.66 7.38 -17.84
N LYS A 234 -0.33 8.20 -17.44
CA LYS A 234 -1.68 8.19 -18.07
C LYS A 234 -1.67 8.58 -19.54
N GLU A 235 -0.66 9.33 -20.00
CA GLU A 235 -0.52 9.75 -21.40
C GLU A 235 0.05 8.62 -22.28
N VAL A 236 0.60 7.57 -21.67
CA VAL A 236 1.28 6.45 -22.36
C VAL A 236 0.54 5.13 -22.17
N ALA A 237 0.07 4.86 -20.95
CA ALA A 237 -0.63 3.64 -20.60
C ALA A 237 -1.99 3.53 -21.32
N GLY A 238 -2.38 2.32 -21.68
CA GLY A 238 -3.75 2.06 -22.13
C GLY A 238 -4.74 2.13 -20.98
N HIS A 239 -4.31 1.66 -19.79
CA HIS A 239 -5.06 1.76 -18.54
C HIS A 239 -4.10 1.99 -17.38
N ILE A 240 -4.49 2.83 -16.42
CA ILE A 240 -3.73 3.06 -15.19
C ILE A 240 -4.66 3.27 -13.99
N THR A 241 -4.33 2.68 -12.85
CA THR A 241 -5.09 2.89 -11.61
C THR A 241 -4.70 4.22 -10.95
N PRO A 242 -5.66 5.05 -10.51
CA PRO A 242 -5.35 6.26 -9.76
C PRO A 242 -4.95 5.95 -8.31
N VAL A 243 -4.16 6.83 -7.71
CA VAL A 243 -3.88 6.83 -6.28
C VAL A 243 -4.20 8.21 -5.70
N PRO A 244 -5.15 8.32 -4.74
CA PRO A 244 -6.00 7.25 -4.20
C PRO A 244 -7.12 6.84 -5.17
N GLY A 245 -7.81 5.73 -4.85
CA GLY A 245 -9.04 5.32 -5.54
C GLY A 245 -8.91 4.10 -6.47
N GLY A 246 -7.71 3.57 -6.68
CA GLY A 246 -7.45 2.36 -7.44
C GLY A 246 -7.45 1.08 -6.59
N VAL A 247 -6.25 0.60 -6.24
CA VAL A 247 -6.06 -0.71 -5.59
C VAL A 247 -6.61 -0.76 -4.16
N GLY A 248 -6.46 0.31 -3.37
CA GLY A 248 -6.85 0.34 -1.96
C GLY A 248 -8.31 -0.08 -1.67
N PRO A 249 -9.31 0.50 -2.35
CA PRO A 249 -10.70 0.05 -2.23
C PRO A 249 -10.91 -1.43 -2.57
N MET A 250 -10.16 -1.97 -3.54
CA MET A 250 -10.24 -3.38 -3.92
C MET A 250 -9.69 -4.30 -2.83
N THR A 251 -8.63 -3.91 -2.13
CA THR A 251 -8.13 -4.68 -0.98
C THR A 251 -9.22 -4.89 0.06
N ILE A 252 -10.00 -3.85 0.38
CA ILE A 252 -11.12 -3.94 1.34
C ILE A 252 -12.22 -4.85 0.79
N ALA A 253 -12.59 -4.69 -0.48
CA ALA A 253 -13.61 -5.53 -1.10
C ALA A 253 -13.23 -7.02 -1.08
N GLN A 254 -11.96 -7.34 -1.37
CA GLN A 254 -11.48 -8.72 -1.37
C GLN A 254 -11.39 -9.31 0.04
N LEU A 255 -11.01 -8.51 1.04
CA LEU A 255 -11.06 -8.92 2.45
C LEU A 255 -12.48 -9.31 2.88
N LEU A 256 -13.47 -8.48 2.54
CA LEU A 256 -14.88 -8.76 2.83
C LEU A 256 -15.36 -10.03 2.09
N SER A 257 -14.94 -10.21 0.84
CA SER A 257 -15.26 -11.41 0.05
C SER A 257 -14.68 -12.68 0.68
N ASN A 258 -13.40 -12.67 1.06
CA ASN A 258 -12.77 -13.79 1.78
C ASN A 258 -13.43 -14.06 3.13
N THR A 259 -13.81 -13.00 3.86
CA THR A 259 -14.53 -13.14 5.14
C THR A 259 -15.88 -13.81 4.97
N LEU A 260 -16.65 -13.41 3.96
CA LEU A 260 -17.93 -14.04 3.64
C LEU A 260 -17.74 -15.53 3.28
N ARG A 261 -16.73 -15.84 2.44
CA ARG A 261 -16.39 -17.22 2.08
C ARG A 261 -16.05 -18.07 3.30
N SER A 262 -15.28 -17.54 4.24
CA SER A 262 -14.94 -18.25 5.48
C SER A 262 -16.19 -18.52 6.34
N ALA A 263 -17.06 -17.52 6.49
CA ALA A 263 -18.31 -17.67 7.24
C ALA A 263 -19.25 -18.72 6.63
N GLN A 264 -19.42 -18.71 5.31
CA GLN A 264 -20.22 -19.70 4.58
C GLN A 264 -19.68 -21.12 4.78
N ALA A 265 -18.36 -21.32 4.56
CA ALA A 265 -17.73 -22.63 4.73
C ALA A 265 -17.77 -23.15 6.18
N SER A 266 -17.88 -22.25 7.17
CA SER A 266 -18.04 -22.62 8.58
C SER A 266 -19.48 -23.01 8.92
N SER A 267 -20.48 -22.44 8.23
CA SER A 267 -21.90 -22.77 8.43
C SER A 267 -22.32 -24.12 7.82
N GLU A 268 -21.55 -24.64 6.88
CA GLU A 268 -21.78 -25.94 6.22
C GLU A 268 -21.19 -27.14 7.00
N LYS A 269 -20.48 -26.90 8.11
CA LYS A 269 -19.87 -27.91 8.98
C LYS A 269 -20.74 -28.20 10.20
#